data_AF-A0A8C3BCY7-F1
#
_entry.id   AF-A0A8C3BCY7-F1
#
_cell.length_a   1.000
_cell.length_b   1.000
_cell.length_c   1.000
_cell.angle_alpha   90.00
_cell.angle_beta   90.00
_cell.angle_gamma   90.00
#
_symmetry.space_group_name_H-M   'P 1'
#
loop_
_entity.id
_entity.type
_entity.pdbx_description
1 polymer ?
#
loop_
_entity_poly.entity_id
_entity_poly.type
_entity_poly.pdbx_seq_one_letter_code
_entity_poly.pdbx_strand_id
1 'polypeptide(L)'
;MMSRTVSSWILSSARNSIVLQQKGRLYSICIPNRQKTKWKLVFSKRRLYPSASCSLDNVFSLKKAFRHTSTEEEQFSFQLSPSQINDILRAGELSHKILDLNSKNTNSVLRFESNQLASNTPIEDRRSAATCLQTRGMMFGVFDGHAGSACAQAVSERLLHYIAVSLMSRQALEEIELAVECMKPVMPILQLHKHPNDVEYREITSQYFENLRVYWQHLLDLDIEPGFSLEEAMVSAFKRLDSDISLEVQAPQENELMRNLALQVAFSGATACVAHVDGVHLHVANAGDCRAILGVREEDGTWSTLPLTRDHNAFDEFEIRRLKREHPRSEEKTLFVNDRLLGILMPSRAFGDVQLKWSKELQHSVLGNSCDAESLNIYQYVPPNYHTPPYLTAEPEVTYHKLRGKDKFLIIASDGLWEMLSNEQVVKLVAGHLTELNEQKPQLAFEKPVNLGYMHNLLLQRKNRGIASLDQNIATHLIRHAIGDNEYGEVDQEKLAAMLTLPEDLARMYRDDITVTVVYFNSETIENYYRNNE
;
A
#
# COMPACT_ATOMS: atom_id res chain seq x y z
N MET A 1 27.17 10.35 -63.18
CA MET A 1 27.51 8.93 -62.94
C MET A 1 27.43 8.71 -61.43
N MET A 2 26.49 7.91 -60.92
CA MET A 2 26.62 6.46 -60.64
C MET A 2 27.58 6.18 -59.46
N SER A 3 27.27 5.35 -58.45
CA SER A 3 26.01 4.61 -58.17
C SER A 3 25.86 4.20 -56.69
N ARG A 4 24.59 4.03 -56.29
CA ARG A 4 24.00 3.05 -55.35
C ARG A 4 24.63 1.64 -55.47
N THR A 5 24.53 0.67 -54.55
CA THR A 5 23.44 0.25 -53.60
C THR A 5 24.03 -0.14 -52.21
N VAL A 6 23.30 -0.55 -51.15
CA VAL A 6 22.52 -1.79 -50.87
C VAL A 6 21.51 -1.43 -49.76
N SER A 7 20.20 -1.23 -50.01
CA SER A 7 19.11 -2.19 -50.27
C SER A 7 18.63 -3.01 -49.07
N SER A 8 17.70 -2.44 -48.29
CA SER A 8 16.73 -3.18 -47.46
C SER A 8 15.74 -3.95 -48.34
N TRP A 9 15.22 -5.09 -47.87
CA TRP A 9 14.03 -5.72 -48.46
C TRP A 9 12.99 -6.05 -47.38
N ILE A 10 11.72 -5.81 -47.73
CA ILE A 10 10.54 -5.99 -46.89
C ILE A 10 9.92 -7.35 -47.23
N LEU A 11 9.45 -8.08 -46.22
CA LEU A 11 8.45 -9.12 -46.41
C LEU A 11 7.18 -8.75 -45.63
N SER A 12 6.09 -8.62 -46.38
CA SER A 12 4.77 -8.26 -45.85
C SER A 12 4.01 -9.49 -45.35
N SER A 13 3.31 -9.34 -44.23
CA SER A 13 2.04 -10.01 -44.01
C SER A 13 1.02 -8.98 -43.54
N ALA A 14 -0.26 -9.18 -43.86
CA ALA A 14 -1.29 -8.14 -43.73
C ALA A 14 -2.64 -8.71 -43.29
N ARG A 15 -3.41 -7.87 -42.58
CA ARG A 15 -4.78 -8.09 -42.08
C ARG A 15 -4.84 -9.14 -40.94
N ASN A 16 -5.68 -8.98 -39.91
CA ASN A 16 -6.91 -8.19 -39.82
C ASN A 16 -6.90 -7.19 -38.63
N SER A 17 -7.34 -5.97 -38.89
CA SER A 17 -7.79 -5.03 -37.85
C SER A 17 -9.29 -5.21 -37.60
N ILE A 18 -9.66 -5.63 -36.40
CA ILE A 18 -11.05 -5.57 -35.93
C ILE A 18 -11.22 -4.26 -35.16
N VAL A 19 -11.91 -3.30 -35.76
CA VAL A 19 -12.26 -2.04 -35.11
C VAL A 19 -13.46 -2.27 -34.20
N LEU A 20 -13.22 -2.37 -32.89
CA LEU A 20 -14.28 -2.27 -31.88
C LEU A 20 -14.42 -0.80 -31.45
N GLN A 21 -15.52 -0.17 -31.86
CA GLN A 21 -15.89 1.16 -31.38
C GLN A 21 -16.27 1.11 -29.90
N GLN A 22 -15.35 1.46 -29.00
CA GLN A 22 -15.73 1.84 -27.64
C GLN A 22 -16.51 3.16 -27.68
N LYS A 23 -17.84 3.07 -27.61
CA LYS A 23 -18.70 4.22 -27.30
C LYS A 23 -18.65 4.44 -25.80
N GLY A 24 -17.93 5.47 -25.36
CA GLY A 24 -17.77 5.79 -23.95
C GLY A 24 -19.10 5.98 -23.20
N ARG A 25 -19.10 5.65 -21.90
CA ARG A 25 -20.22 5.86 -20.99
C ARG A 25 -19.75 6.32 -19.62
N LEU A 26 -20.09 7.58 -19.34
CA LEU A 26 -20.42 8.18 -18.04
C LEU A 26 -20.31 7.26 -16.81
N TYR A 27 -19.45 7.64 -15.87
CA TYR A 27 -19.43 7.10 -14.51
C TYR A 27 -20.81 7.20 -13.83
N SER A 28 -21.29 6.08 -13.26
CA SER A 28 -22.60 5.99 -12.61
C SER A 28 -22.49 6.01 -11.08
N ILE A 29 -22.77 7.16 -10.47
CA ILE A 29 -22.87 7.31 -9.01
C ILE A 29 -24.03 6.44 -8.50
N CYS A 30 -23.72 5.37 -7.75
CA CYS A 30 -24.72 4.41 -7.23
C CYS A 30 -25.02 4.63 -5.75
N ILE A 31 -26.06 5.43 -5.45
CA ILE A 31 -26.54 5.69 -4.09
C ILE A 31 -27.36 4.47 -3.58
N PRO A 32 -27.00 3.84 -2.44
CA PRO A 32 -27.68 2.65 -1.93
C PRO A 32 -28.99 2.98 -1.18
N ASN A 33 -30.05 3.31 -1.92
CA ASN A 33 -31.36 3.61 -1.32
C ASN A 33 -32.11 2.33 -0.88
N ARG A 34 -32.08 2.02 0.43
CA ARG A 34 -32.71 0.83 1.03
C ARG A 34 -34.25 0.91 1.03
N GLN A 35 -34.94 0.30 0.05
CA GLN A 35 -36.34 -0.13 0.21
C GLN A 35 -36.59 -1.58 -0.25
N LYS A 36 -37.54 -2.26 0.43
CA LYS A 36 -37.82 -3.69 0.29
C LYS A 36 -38.99 -3.96 -0.66
N THR A 37 -38.80 -4.73 -1.72
CA THR A 37 -39.92 -5.40 -2.44
C THR A 37 -39.56 -6.83 -2.85
N LYS A 38 -40.41 -7.80 -2.50
CA LYS A 38 -40.34 -9.19 -2.98
C LYS A 38 -41.05 -9.32 -4.33
N TRP A 39 -40.52 -10.15 -5.23
CA TRP A 39 -41.23 -10.55 -6.46
C TRP A 39 -41.26 -12.08 -6.61
N LYS A 40 -42.32 -12.59 -7.23
CA LYS A 40 -42.61 -14.03 -7.41
C LYS A 40 -42.47 -14.44 -8.87
N LEU A 41 -42.07 -15.69 -9.12
CA LEU A 41 -42.17 -16.31 -10.44
C LEU A 41 -43.64 -16.49 -10.87
N VAL A 42 -43.91 -16.30 -12.16
CA VAL A 42 -45.09 -16.80 -12.87
C VAL A 42 -44.67 -17.29 -14.27
N PHE A 43 -45.04 -18.51 -14.63
CA PHE A 43 -44.88 -19.06 -15.99
C PHE A 43 -46.18 -18.95 -16.79
N SER A 44 -46.08 -18.78 -18.12
CA SER A 44 -47.14 -19.17 -19.07
C SER A 44 -46.53 -19.73 -20.37
N LYS A 45 -47.35 -20.27 -21.28
CA LYS A 45 -46.91 -21.17 -22.39
C LYS A 45 -47.76 -21.03 -23.66
N ARG A 46 -47.20 -21.51 -24.79
CA ARG A 46 -47.82 -21.84 -26.11
C ARG A 46 -48.08 -20.62 -27.04
N ARG A 47 -48.19 -20.77 -28.37
CA ARG A 47 -48.60 -21.94 -29.20
C ARG A 47 -47.92 -22.01 -30.59
N LEU A 48 -48.10 -23.13 -31.32
CA LEU A 48 -47.71 -23.39 -32.73
C LEU A 48 -49.00 -23.53 -33.61
N TYR A 49 -49.05 -23.79 -34.93
CA TYR A 49 -48.26 -24.59 -35.90
C TYR A 49 -48.58 -24.09 -37.37
N PRO A 50 -48.04 -24.60 -38.53
CA PRO A 50 -47.78 -26.00 -38.93
C PRO A 50 -46.44 -26.22 -39.73
N SER A 51 -46.42 -27.11 -40.75
CA SER A 51 -45.20 -27.61 -41.44
C SER A 51 -45.47 -28.28 -42.82
N ALA A 52 -44.50 -28.28 -43.75
CA ALA A 52 -44.47 -29.05 -45.02
C ALA A 52 -43.01 -29.39 -45.44
N SER A 53 -42.64 -30.45 -46.19
CA SER A 53 -43.32 -31.71 -46.55
C SER A 53 -42.37 -32.68 -47.31
N CYS A 54 -42.37 -33.98 -46.98
CA CYS A 54 -41.87 -35.14 -47.79
C CYS A 54 -40.36 -35.22 -48.18
N SER A 55 -39.75 -36.38 -48.51
CA SER A 55 -40.14 -37.81 -48.42
C SER A 55 -38.97 -38.76 -48.72
N LEU A 56 -38.91 -39.94 -48.05
CA LEU A 56 -38.20 -41.21 -48.41
C LEU A 56 -36.66 -41.12 -48.63
N ASP A 57 -35.83 -42.17 -48.49
CA ASP A 57 -36.09 -43.61 -48.66
C ASP A 57 -35.23 -44.54 -47.75
N ASN A 58 -35.27 -45.86 -47.98
CA ASN A 58 -34.88 -46.91 -47.02
C ASN A 58 -33.48 -47.56 -47.18
N VAL A 59 -32.91 -47.95 -46.03
CA VAL A 59 -32.05 -49.13 -45.74
C VAL A 59 -30.77 -49.37 -46.57
N PHE A 60 -29.61 -49.38 -45.89
CA PHE A 60 -28.69 -50.54 -45.89
C PHE A 60 -27.77 -50.53 -44.64
N SER A 61 -27.28 -51.71 -44.21
CA SER A 61 -26.58 -51.92 -42.94
C SER A 61 -25.05 -52.00 -43.10
N LEU A 62 -24.30 -51.30 -42.23
CA LEU A 62 -22.87 -51.48 -42.02
C LEU A 62 -22.51 -51.50 -40.52
N LYS A 63 -21.73 -52.50 -40.08
CA LYS A 63 -21.18 -52.60 -38.71
C LYS A 63 -19.70 -52.18 -38.67
N LYS A 64 -19.27 -51.66 -37.51
CA LYS A 64 -17.95 -51.10 -37.14
C LYS A 64 -17.78 -49.63 -37.61
N ALA A 65 -17.35 -48.69 -36.77
CA ALA A 65 -16.28 -48.80 -35.77
C ALA A 65 -16.56 -48.01 -34.47
N PHE A 66 -15.81 -48.31 -33.40
CA PHE A 66 -15.78 -47.48 -32.19
C PHE A 66 -15.08 -46.15 -32.48
N ARG A 67 -15.70 -45.05 -32.05
CA ARG A 67 -15.01 -43.86 -31.56
C ARG A 67 -15.63 -43.53 -30.20
N HIS A 68 -14.80 -43.25 -29.21
CA HIS A 68 -15.26 -43.07 -27.84
C HIS A 68 -16.09 -41.78 -27.73
N THR A 69 -17.34 -41.91 -27.30
CA THR A 69 -18.13 -40.79 -26.79
C THR A 69 -17.78 -40.59 -25.32
N SER A 70 -16.65 -39.94 -25.05
CA SER A 70 -16.36 -39.38 -23.73
C SER A 70 -17.24 -38.15 -23.53
N THR A 71 -18.49 -38.38 -23.14
CA THR A 71 -19.35 -37.36 -22.53
C THR A 71 -18.89 -37.16 -21.09
N GLU A 72 -17.71 -36.57 -20.96
CA GLU A 72 -17.29 -35.95 -19.71
C GLU A 72 -17.77 -34.50 -19.78
N GLU A 73 -18.73 -34.17 -18.92
CA GLU A 73 -19.08 -32.78 -18.66
C GLU A 73 -17.90 -32.17 -17.88
N GLU A 74 -16.92 -31.63 -18.60
CA GLU A 74 -15.84 -30.82 -18.02
C GLU A 74 -16.45 -29.58 -17.37
N GLN A 75 -16.88 -29.74 -16.11
CA GLN A 75 -17.13 -28.64 -15.20
C GLN A 75 -15.78 -27.96 -14.94
N PHE A 76 -15.44 -26.99 -15.79
CA PHE A 76 -14.36 -26.04 -15.57
C PHE A 76 -14.63 -25.29 -14.28
N SER A 77 -14.11 -25.84 -13.18
CA SER A 77 -14.14 -25.23 -11.86
C SER A 77 -13.15 -24.08 -11.86
N PHE A 78 -13.66 -22.85 -12.00
CA PHE A 78 -12.90 -21.61 -11.83
C PHE A 78 -12.49 -21.36 -10.36
N GLN A 79 -12.41 -22.41 -9.53
CA GLN A 79 -11.92 -22.34 -8.17
C GLN A 79 -10.40 -22.50 -8.18
N LEU A 80 -9.68 -21.46 -7.76
CA LEU A 80 -8.24 -21.50 -7.54
C LEU A 80 -7.88 -22.65 -6.59
N SER A 81 -6.85 -23.43 -6.93
CA SER A 81 -6.34 -24.46 -6.02
C SER A 81 -5.72 -23.81 -4.77
N PRO A 82 -5.63 -24.54 -3.63
CA PRO A 82 -4.93 -24.04 -2.46
C PRO A 82 -3.45 -23.67 -2.70
N SER A 83 -2.80 -24.22 -3.74
CA SER A 83 -1.46 -23.74 -4.13
C SER A 83 -1.54 -22.40 -4.84
N GLN A 84 -2.42 -22.24 -5.84
CA GLN A 84 -2.59 -20.98 -6.57
C GLN A 84 -3.00 -19.83 -5.66
N ILE A 85 -3.86 -20.08 -4.66
CA ILE A 85 -4.22 -19.12 -3.61
C ILE A 85 -2.96 -18.66 -2.84
N ASN A 86 -2.07 -19.60 -2.48
CA ASN A 86 -0.82 -19.28 -1.80
C ASN A 86 0.18 -18.56 -2.72
N ASP A 87 0.25 -18.94 -4.00
CA ASP A 87 1.14 -18.32 -4.98
C ASP A 87 0.75 -16.85 -5.23
N ILE A 88 -0.56 -16.56 -5.29
CA ILE A 88 -1.10 -15.19 -5.40
C ILE A 88 -0.83 -14.40 -4.11
N LEU A 89 -1.21 -14.94 -2.94
CA LEU A 89 -1.06 -14.23 -1.67
C LEU A 89 0.42 -13.97 -1.31
N ARG A 90 1.36 -14.77 -1.80
CA ARG A 90 2.79 -14.61 -1.51
C ARG A 90 3.56 -13.80 -2.56
N ALA A 91 2.90 -13.34 -3.63
CA ALA A 91 3.55 -12.64 -4.74
C ALA A 91 4.21 -11.29 -4.35
N GLY A 92 3.82 -10.70 -3.21
CA GLY A 92 4.44 -9.51 -2.62
C GLY A 92 5.21 -9.77 -1.31
N GLU A 93 5.41 -11.03 -0.90
CA GLU A 93 5.91 -11.39 0.43
C GLU A 93 7.37 -10.97 0.64
N LEU A 94 7.59 -10.06 1.60
CA LEU A 94 8.91 -9.57 2.01
C LEU A 94 9.14 -9.84 3.50
N SER A 95 10.10 -10.71 3.82
CA SER A 95 10.57 -10.94 5.20
C SER A 95 12.04 -10.55 5.33
N HIS A 96 12.35 -9.56 6.17
CA HIS A 96 13.71 -9.07 6.39
C HIS A 96 14.10 -9.22 7.86
N LYS A 97 15.19 -9.95 8.13
CA LYS A 97 15.78 -10.09 9.47
C LYS A 97 17.03 -9.21 9.59
N ILE A 98 17.07 -8.40 10.64
CA ILE A 98 18.22 -7.55 10.93
C ILE A 98 19.37 -8.40 11.48
N LEU A 99 20.59 -8.07 11.05
CA LEU A 99 21.81 -8.78 11.43
C LEU A 99 22.62 -7.94 12.42
N ASP A 100 22.61 -8.33 13.70
CA ASP A 100 23.47 -7.77 14.74
C ASP A 100 24.94 -8.16 14.52
N LEU A 101 25.60 -7.52 13.55
CA LEU A 101 27.00 -7.78 13.19
C LEU A 101 27.99 -7.39 14.31
N ASN A 102 27.58 -6.55 15.25
CA ASN A 102 28.39 -6.08 16.38
C ASN A 102 27.69 -6.38 17.72
N SER A 103 28.19 -7.37 18.45
CA SER A 103 27.61 -7.93 19.69
C SER A 103 27.57 -7.01 20.93
N LYS A 104 27.75 -5.69 20.75
CA LYS A 104 27.66 -4.67 21.82
C LYS A 104 26.42 -3.78 21.72
N ASN A 105 25.93 -3.54 20.51
CA ASN A 105 24.76 -2.70 20.24
C ASN A 105 23.77 -3.51 19.39
N THR A 106 22.97 -4.36 20.04
CA THR A 106 21.88 -5.07 19.37
C THR A 106 20.79 -4.08 18.96
N ASN A 107 20.16 -4.29 17.80
CA ASN A 107 19.07 -3.45 17.36
C ASN A 107 17.81 -3.66 18.25
N SER A 108 17.01 -2.62 18.41
CA SER A 108 15.69 -2.64 19.05
C SER A 108 14.64 -3.28 18.15
N VAL A 109 14.84 -3.26 16.84
CA VAL A 109 14.07 -4.02 15.85
C VAL A 109 14.81 -5.33 15.54
N LEU A 110 14.10 -6.45 15.61
CA LEU A 110 14.64 -7.80 15.36
C LEU A 110 14.51 -8.21 13.88
N ARG A 111 13.34 -7.93 13.30
CA ARG A 111 12.94 -8.25 11.93
C ARG A 111 11.70 -7.44 11.56
N PHE A 112 11.40 -7.34 10.28
CA PHE A 112 10.10 -6.88 9.81
C PHE A 112 9.60 -7.77 8.66
N GLU A 113 8.29 -7.76 8.47
CA GLU A 113 7.58 -8.54 7.47
C GLU A 113 6.53 -7.65 6.81
N SER A 114 6.46 -7.64 5.48
CA SER A 114 5.45 -6.89 4.74
C SER A 114 4.93 -7.66 3.54
N ASN A 115 3.73 -7.30 3.08
CA ASN A 115 3.12 -7.85 1.88
C ASN A 115 2.08 -6.84 1.33
N GLN A 116 1.71 -7.00 0.06
CA GLN A 116 0.70 -6.19 -0.63
C GLN A 116 -0.24 -7.10 -1.43
N LEU A 117 -1.54 -6.81 -1.41
CA LEU A 117 -2.55 -7.41 -2.29
C LEU A 117 -3.25 -6.32 -3.11
N ALA A 118 -3.22 -6.46 -4.42
CA ALA A 118 -3.84 -5.51 -5.34
C ALA A 118 -5.34 -5.75 -5.55
N SER A 119 -6.03 -4.65 -5.81
CA SER A 119 -7.45 -4.49 -6.12
C SER A 119 -7.64 -3.49 -7.27
N ASN A 120 -6.72 -2.54 -7.41
CA ASN A 120 -6.52 -1.69 -8.58
C ASN A 120 -5.39 -2.27 -9.47
N THR A 121 -5.45 -2.00 -10.79
CA THR A 121 -4.34 -2.27 -11.73
C THR A 121 -3.98 -0.98 -12.49
N PRO A 122 -2.78 -0.40 -12.28
CA PRO A 122 -1.78 -0.78 -11.27
C PRO A 122 -2.31 -0.57 -9.83
N ILE A 123 -1.74 -1.30 -8.88
CA ILE A 123 -1.94 -1.04 -7.44
C ILE A 123 -1.60 0.42 -7.14
N GLU A 124 -2.43 1.11 -6.36
CA GLU A 124 -2.22 2.51 -5.98
C GLU A 124 -1.35 2.62 -4.72
N ASP A 125 -1.61 1.73 -3.78
CA ASP A 125 -0.97 1.55 -2.48
C ASP A 125 0.54 1.19 -2.56
N ARG A 126 1.34 1.64 -1.58
CA ARG A 126 2.81 1.48 -1.52
C ARG A 126 3.35 1.24 -0.12
N ARG A 127 4.55 0.66 -0.07
CA ARG A 127 5.38 0.46 1.13
C ARG A 127 6.80 0.96 0.91
N SER A 128 7.52 1.25 1.98
CA SER A 128 8.98 1.34 1.97
C SER A 128 9.58 1.10 3.36
N ALA A 129 10.78 0.50 3.38
CA ALA A 129 11.55 0.29 4.60
C ALA A 129 13.01 0.69 4.38
N ALA A 130 13.63 1.32 5.37
CA ALA A 130 15.01 1.82 5.27
C ALA A 130 15.77 1.75 6.60
N THR A 131 17.08 1.57 6.53
CA THR A 131 18.02 1.86 7.64
C THR A 131 18.73 3.18 7.37
N CYS A 132 18.79 4.04 8.36
CA CYS A 132 19.58 5.28 8.31
C CYS A 132 21.08 4.95 8.35
N LEU A 133 21.88 5.61 7.50
CA LEU A 133 23.33 5.40 7.43
C LEU A 133 24.14 6.56 8.00
N GLN A 134 23.60 7.79 7.96
CA GLN A 134 24.23 8.99 8.52
C GLN A 134 23.70 9.34 9.92
N THR A 135 22.53 8.80 10.27
CA THR A 135 21.89 8.90 11.59
C THR A 135 21.59 7.49 12.09
N ARG A 136 21.19 7.34 13.37
CA ARG A 136 20.72 6.05 13.87
C ARG A 136 19.25 5.85 13.52
N GLY A 137 18.88 4.58 13.29
CA GLY A 137 17.49 4.15 13.30
C GLY A 137 17.04 3.45 12.02
N MET A 138 15.77 3.06 12.02
CA MET A 138 15.10 2.47 10.87
C MET A 138 13.73 3.12 10.66
N MET A 139 13.35 3.27 9.40
CA MET A 139 12.06 3.81 8.99
C MET A 139 11.23 2.76 8.26
N PHE A 140 9.92 2.81 8.49
CA PHE A 140 8.93 1.94 7.87
C PHE A 140 7.72 2.80 7.49
N GLY A 141 7.34 2.80 6.21
CA GLY A 141 6.24 3.60 5.68
C GLY A 141 5.25 2.76 4.88
N VAL A 142 3.96 3.08 5.04
CA VAL A 142 2.87 2.67 4.15
C VAL A 142 2.21 3.94 3.62
N PHE A 143 1.84 3.91 2.34
CA PHE A 143 1.34 5.06 1.58
C PHE A 143 0.19 4.56 0.70
N ASP A 144 -1.05 4.67 1.19
CA ASP A 144 -2.21 4.44 0.33
C ASP A 144 -2.32 5.59 -0.69
N GLY A 145 -2.66 5.26 -1.93
CA GLY A 145 -2.64 6.17 -3.07
C GLY A 145 -3.98 6.21 -3.78
N HIS A 146 -4.32 7.35 -4.39
CA HIS A 146 -5.62 7.51 -5.04
C HIS A 146 -5.57 8.41 -6.27
N ALA A 147 -6.47 8.15 -7.22
CA ALA A 147 -6.54 8.81 -8.52
C ALA A 147 -5.25 8.66 -9.38
N GLY A 148 -4.56 7.52 -9.20
CA GLY A 148 -3.33 7.13 -9.86
C GLY A 148 -2.22 6.84 -8.85
N SER A 149 -1.50 5.73 -9.03
CA SER A 149 -0.39 5.33 -8.15
C SER A 149 0.85 6.24 -8.14
N ALA A 150 0.85 7.35 -8.91
CA ALA A 150 2.02 8.18 -9.15
C ALA A 150 2.47 8.95 -7.89
N CYS A 151 1.54 9.58 -7.16
CA CYS A 151 1.88 10.28 -5.91
C CYS A 151 2.44 9.31 -4.87
N ALA A 152 1.78 8.17 -4.61
CA ALA A 152 2.25 7.18 -3.65
C ALA A 152 3.63 6.60 -4.02
N GLN A 153 3.88 6.35 -5.32
CA GLN A 153 5.21 5.95 -5.81
C GLN A 153 6.26 7.02 -5.48
N ALA A 154 6.03 8.28 -5.86
CA ALA A 154 6.96 9.38 -5.61
C ALA A 154 7.22 9.64 -4.12
N VAL A 155 6.18 9.60 -3.29
CA VAL A 155 6.28 9.77 -1.84
C VAL A 155 7.04 8.62 -1.19
N SER A 156 6.79 7.37 -1.60
CA SER A 156 7.48 6.19 -1.04
C SER A 156 9.00 6.20 -1.33
N GLU A 157 9.41 6.63 -2.52
CA GLU A 157 10.83 6.79 -2.86
C GLU A 157 11.50 7.96 -2.12
N ARG A 158 10.79 9.08 -1.96
CA ARG A 158 11.41 10.35 -1.53
C ARG A 158 11.30 10.62 -0.04
N LEU A 159 10.16 10.36 0.60
CA LEU A 159 9.88 10.91 1.94
C LEU A 159 10.89 10.44 3.00
N LEU A 160 11.33 9.18 2.93
CA LEU A 160 12.34 8.67 3.86
C LEU A 160 13.69 9.40 3.70
N HIS A 161 14.07 9.82 2.49
CA HIS A 161 15.26 10.63 2.27
C HIS A 161 15.13 12.04 2.84
N TYR A 162 13.94 12.67 2.73
CA TYR A 162 13.67 13.99 3.28
C TYR A 162 13.68 13.93 4.82
N ILE A 163 13.11 12.88 5.44
CA ILE A 163 13.19 12.66 6.89
C ILE A 163 14.64 12.45 7.32
N ALA A 164 15.40 11.59 6.64
CA ALA A 164 16.80 11.33 6.97
C ALA A 164 17.67 12.59 6.90
N VAL A 165 17.55 13.38 5.84
CA VAL A 165 18.25 14.67 5.68
C VAL A 165 17.87 15.67 6.77
N SER A 166 16.61 15.70 7.19
CA SER A 166 16.13 16.56 8.30
C SER A 166 16.70 16.18 9.67
N LEU A 167 17.31 15.00 9.79
CA LEU A 167 17.90 14.46 11.03
C LEU A 167 19.44 14.47 11.03
N MET A 168 20.07 14.82 9.91
CA MET A 168 21.53 14.85 9.80
C MET A 168 22.12 16.05 10.55
N SER A 169 23.26 15.83 11.20
CA SER A 169 24.02 16.94 11.81
C SER A 169 24.52 17.92 10.75
N ARG A 170 24.68 19.19 11.11
CA ARG A 170 25.20 20.25 10.22
C ARG A 170 26.48 19.82 9.49
N GLN A 171 27.47 19.27 10.21
CA GLN A 171 28.70 18.75 9.64
C GLN A 171 28.45 17.72 8.50
N ALA A 172 27.52 16.79 8.70
CA ALA A 172 27.24 15.75 7.71
C ALA A 172 26.51 16.29 6.47
N LEU A 173 25.74 17.38 6.62
CA LEU A 173 25.17 18.12 5.49
C LEU A 173 26.24 18.93 4.73
N GLU A 174 27.17 19.57 5.45
CA GLU A 174 28.33 20.26 4.86
C GLU A 174 29.26 19.29 4.11
N GLU A 175 29.48 18.08 4.64
CA GLU A 175 30.24 17.01 3.98
C GLU A 175 29.55 16.49 2.70
N ILE A 176 28.22 16.37 2.70
CA ILE A 176 27.45 16.00 1.50
C ILE A 176 27.51 17.10 0.43
N GLU A 177 27.27 18.37 0.78
CA GLU A 177 27.28 19.46 -0.19
C GLU A 177 28.69 19.64 -0.80
N LEU A 178 29.73 19.61 0.03
CA LEU A 178 31.12 19.64 -0.43
C LEU A 178 31.47 18.45 -1.34
N ALA A 179 30.85 17.28 -1.14
CA ALA A 179 31.01 16.15 -2.06
C ALA A 179 30.41 16.45 -3.44
N VAL A 180 29.20 17.04 -3.50
CA VAL A 180 28.57 17.43 -4.77
C VAL A 180 29.34 18.54 -5.47
N GLU A 181 29.72 19.62 -4.77
CA GLU A 181 30.55 20.70 -5.34
C GLU A 181 31.88 20.18 -5.90
N CYS A 182 32.51 19.22 -5.22
CA CYS A 182 33.75 18.60 -5.67
C CYS A 182 33.56 17.52 -6.76
N MET A 183 32.34 17.26 -7.24
CA MET A 183 32.01 16.15 -8.16
C MET A 183 32.50 14.77 -7.65
N LYS A 184 32.41 14.55 -6.34
CA LYS A 184 32.77 13.30 -5.66
C LYS A 184 31.52 12.44 -5.43
N PRO A 185 31.66 11.10 -5.24
CA PRO A 185 30.56 10.27 -4.77
C PRO A 185 30.04 10.77 -3.41
N VAL A 186 28.73 11.04 -3.34
CA VAL A 186 28.04 11.44 -2.10
C VAL A 186 27.93 10.23 -1.16
N MET A 187 28.04 10.47 0.14
CA MET A 187 27.86 9.43 1.16
C MET A 187 26.41 8.90 1.16
N PRO A 188 26.20 7.57 1.20
CA PRO A 188 24.85 7.01 1.08
C PRO A 188 24.02 7.36 2.32
N ILE A 189 22.84 7.94 2.11
CA ILE A 189 21.97 8.44 3.19
C ILE A 189 21.17 7.30 3.84
N LEU A 190 20.62 6.41 3.00
CA LEU A 190 19.78 5.28 3.39
C LEU A 190 20.27 3.95 2.79
N GLN A 191 20.02 2.86 3.51
CA GLN A 191 19.95 1.51 2.95
C GLN A 191 18.47 1.13 2.82
N LEU A 192 17.96 1.05 1.58
CA LEU A 192 16.58 0.65 1.29
C LEU A 192 16.41 -0.87 1.32
N HIS A 193 15.29 -1.33 1.88
CA HIS A 193 14.94 -2.75 2.01
C HIS A 193 13.64 -3.04 1.24
N LYS A 194 13.72 -2.97 -0.10
CA LYS A 194 12.60 -3.20 -1.02
C LYS A 194 12.44 -4.68 -1.40
N HIS A 195 11.24 -5.07 -1.81
CA HIS A 195 10.96 -6.35 -2.48
C HIS A 195 11.30 -6.25 -3.98
N PRO A 196 11.71 -7.34 -4.68
CA PRO A 196 12.17 -7.26 -6.07
C PRO A 196 11.14 -6.76 -7.10
N ASN A 197 9.84 -6.80 -6.75
CA ASN A 197 8.76 -6.28 -7.61
C ASN A 197 8.39 -4.81 -7.30
N ASP A 198 8.95 -4.20 -6.26
CA ASP A 198 8.68 -2.80 -5.92
C ASP A 198 9.41 -1.91 -6.96
N VAL A 199 8.63 -1.15 -7.75
CA VAL A 199 9.13 -0.35 -8.90
C VAL A 199 9.95 0.85 -8.44
N GLU A 200 10.83 1.37 -9.31
CA GLU A 200 11.57 2.63 -9.12
C GLU A 200 11.54 3.49 -10.40
N TYR A 201 11.25 4.79 -10.28
CA TYR A 201 11.33 5.72 -11.42
C TYR A 201 12.77 6.23 -11.64
N ARG A 202 13.51 5.55 -12.52
CA ARG A 202 14.93 5.82 -12.80
C ARG A 202 15.15 7.07 -13.64
N GLU A 203 14.17 7.41 -14.46
CA GLU A 203 14.20 8.53 -15.41
C GLU A 203 14.19 9.91 -14.72
N ILE A 204 13.77 9.96 -13.45
CA ILE A 204 13.59 11.20 -12.67
C ILE A 204 14.44 11.24 -11.38
N THR A 205 15.24 10.20 -11.10
CA THR A 205 16.06 10.11 -9.88
C THR A 205 17.02 11.31 -9.74
N SER A 206 17.49 11.87 -10.85
CA SER A 206 18.29 13.10 -10.88
C SER A 206 17.51 14.33 -10.37
N GLN A 207 16.26 14.52 -10.82
CA GLN A 207 15.42 15.62 -10.34
C GLN A 207 15.10 15.47 -8.85
N TYR A 208 14.80 14.24 -8.40
CA TYR A 208 14.56 13.96 -6.99
C TYR A 208 15.80 14.23 -6.11
N PHE A 209 16.99 13.95 -6.63
CA PHE A 209 18.27 14.27 -5.98
C PHE A 209 18.52 15.78 -5.89
N GLU A 210 18.35 16.55 -6.98
CA GLU A 210 18.53 18.01 -6.93
C GLU A 210 17.50 18.70 -6.03
N ASN A 211 16.25 18.20 -5.98
CA ASN A 211 15.24 18.75 -5.07
C ASN A 211 15.59 18.47 -3.59
N LEU A 212 16.11 17.27 -3.29
CA LEU A 212 16.67 16.93 -1.99
C LEU A 212 17.90 17.80 -1.64
N ARG A 213 18.73 18.14 -2.64
CA ARG A 213 19.88 19.06 -2.48
C ARG A 213 19.46 20.47 -2.09
N VAL A 214 18.50 21.04 -2.80
CA VAL A 214 17.89 22.34 -2.46
C VAL A 214 17.22 22.29 -1.09
N TYR A 215 16.87 21.11 -0.57
CA TYR A 215 16.43 20.97 0.83
C TYR A 215 17.59 21.00 1.83
N TRP A 216 18.66 20.21 1.66
CA TRP A 216 19.77 20.29 2.64
C TRP A 216 20.52 21.62 2.59
N GLN A 217 20.63 22.27 1.43
CA GLN A 217 21.16 23.63 1.33
C GLN A 217 20.33 24.61 2.18
N HIS A 218 19.00 24.55 2.08
CA HIS A 218 18.11 25.33 2.95
C HIS A 218 18.27 24.97 4.44
N LEU A 219 18.53 23.70 4.80
CA LEU A 219 18.85 23.32 6.19
C LEU A 219 20.21 23.88 6.67
N LEU A 220 21.18 24.10 5.78
CA LEU A 220 22.46 24.75 6.10
C LEU A 220 22.34 26.27 6.25
N ASP A 221 21.40 26.89 5.55
CA ASP A 221 21.07 28.33 5.68
C ASP A 221 20.24 28.64 6.96
N LEU A 222 19.61 27.63 7.56
CA LEU A 222 18.85 27.77 8.80
C LEU A 222 19.77 27.80 10.03
N ASP A 223 19.75 28.93 10.74
CA ASP A 223 20.51 29.18 11.97
C ASP A 223 19.86 28.52 13.20
N ILE A 224 19.55 27.23 13.10
CA ILE A 224 18.84 26.42 14.11
C ILE A 224 19.84 25.53 14.86
N GLU A 225 20.36 26.03 15.98
CA GLU A 225 21.09 25.23 16.97
C GLU A 225 20.14 24.88 18.14
N PRO A 226 20.01 23.60 18.56
CA PRO A 226 20.88 22.45 18.27
C PRO A 226 20.37 21.54 17.14
N GLY A 227 19.73 22.09 16.11
CA GLY A 227 19.00 21.33 15.08
C GLY A 227 17.56 20.98 15.49
N PHE A 228 16.83 20.30 14.58
CA PHE A 228 15.45 19.87 14.83
C PHE A 228 15.35 18.73 15.84
N SER A 229 14.28 18.71 16.63
CA SER A 229 13.78 17.48 17.25
C SER A 229 13.23 16.52 16.18
N LEU A 230 13.09 15.24 16.51
CA LEU A 230 12.64 14.24 15.52
C LEU A 230 11.19 14.48 15.03
N GLU A 231 10.35 15.09 15.88
CA GLU A 231 9.01 15.55 15.52
C GLU A 231 9.05 16.69 14.49
N GLU A 232 9.82 17.75 14.76
CA GLU A 232 10.00 18.88 13.83
C GLU A 232 10.64 18.44 12.51
N ALA A 233 11.60 17.51 12.56
CA ALA A 233 12.24 16.94 11.38
C ALA A 233 11.26 16.16 10.50
N MET A 234 10.37 15.34 11.09
CA MET A 234 9.32 14.63 10.34
C MET A 234 8.29 15.61 9.77
N VAL A 235 7.82 16.58 10.56
CA VAL A 235 6.87 17.61 10.09
C VAL A 235 7.47 18.45 8.95
N SER A 236 8.73 18.86 9.07
CA SER A 236 9.46 19.60 8.03
C SER A 236 9.63 18.77 6.76
N ALA A 237 10.04 17.50 6.88
CA ALA A 237 10.23 16.60 5.74
C ALA A 237 8.95 16.37 4.93
N PHE A 238 7.82 16.10 5.59
CA PHE A 238 6.52 15.93 4.93
C PHE A 238 6.09 17.22 4.21
N LYS A 239 6.10 18.36 4.91
CA LYS A 239 5.69 19.66 4.35
C LYS A 239 6.59 20.11 3.19
N ARG A 240 7.90 19.86 3.29
CA ARG A 240 8.87 20.18 2.23
C ARG A 240 8.63 19.32 0.99
N LEU A 241 8.44 18.00 1.15
CA LEU A 241 8.22 17.13 -0.01
C LEU A 241 6.93 17.49 -0.77
N ASP A 242 5.84 17.78 -0.07
CA ASP A 242 4.59 18.21 -0.71
C ASP A 242 4.71 19.58 -1.41
N SER A 243 5.49 20.50 -0.82
CA SER A 243 5.87 21.77 -1.45
C SER A 243 6.69 21.55 -2.73
N ASP A 244 7.67 20.64 -2.71
CA ASP A 244 8.53 20.37 -3.87
C ASP A 244 7.75 19.68 -4.99
N ILE A 245 6.87 18.71 -4.67
CA ILE A 245 5.91 18.12 -5.62
C ILE A 245 5.04 19.21 -6.28
N SER A 246 4.54 20.15 -5.49
CA SER A 246 3.76 21.30 -5.99
C SER A 246 4.59 22.24 -6.88
N LEU A 247 5.89 22.43 -6.61
CA LEU A 247 6.78 23.30 -7.39
C LEU A 247 7.31 22.64 -8.67
N GLU A 248 7.53 21.32 -8.68
CA GLU A 248 8.01 20.54 -9.84
C GLU A 248 7.16 20.70 -11.10
N VAL A 249 5.86 20.88 -10.91
CA VAL A 249 4.86 21.10 -11.99
C VAL A 249 4.80 22.57 -12.45
N GLN A 250 5.17 23.50 -11.57
CA GLN A 250 5.21 24.94 -11.88
C GLN A 250 6.53 25.33 -12.57
N ALA A 251 7.59 24.53 -12.40
CA ALA A 251 8.86 24.69 -13.08
C ALA A 251 8.76 24.34 -14.59
N PRO A 252 9.45 25.09 -15.47
CA PRO A 252 9.48 24.76 -16.91
C PRO A 252 10.33 23.51 -17.16
N GLN A 253 9.65 22.38 -17.37
CA GLN A 253 10.26 21.08 -17.70
C GLN A 253 10.62 20.99 -19.19
N GLU A 254 11.89 20.77 -19.53
CA GLU A 254 12.33 20.56 -20.93
C GLU A 254 11.84 19.23 -21.53
N ASN A 255 11.65 18.22 -20.67
CA ASN A 255 11.23 16.88 -21.07
C ASN A 255 9.74 16.64 -20.82
N GLU A 256 9.00 16.35 -21.88
CA GLU A 256 7.57 16.04 -21.86
C GLU A 256 7.22 14.86 -20.94
N LEU A 257 8.07 13.83 -20.86
CA LEU A 257 7.86 12.69 -19.95
C LEU A 257 7.92 13.15 -18.48
N MET A 258 8.89 13.99 -18.14
CA MET A 258 9.06 14.52 -16.78
C MET A 258 7.91 15.47 -16.40
N ARG A 259 7.50 16.34 -17.34
CA ARG A 259 6.34 17.23 -17.18
C ARG A 259 5.06 16.44 -16.92
N ASN A 260 4.80 15.42 -17.72
CA ASN A 260 3.58 14.61 -17.63
C ASN A 260 3.57 13.75 -16.36
N LEU A 261 4.72 13.21 -15.93
CA LEU A 261 4.83 12.47 -14.68
C LEU A 261 4.73 13.38 -13.45
N ALA A 262 5.36 14.56 -13.45
CA ALA A 262 5.18 15.54 -12.38
C ALA A 262 3.70 15.97 -12.24
N LEU A 263 3.02 16.21 -13.37
CA LEU A 263 1.57 16.45 -13.40
C LEU A 263 0.80 15.29 -12.76
N GLN A 264 1.09 14.04 -13.10
CA GLN A 264 0.46 12.87 -12.48
C GLN A 264 0.74 12.78 -10.97
N VAL A 265 1.99 13.01 -10.53
CA VAL A 265 2.39 12.99 -9.10
C VAL A 265 1.68 14.06 -8.28
N ALA A 266 1.43 15.25 -8.85
CA ALA A 266 0.76 16.34 -8.14
C ALA A 266 -0.78 16.26 -8.18
N PHE A 267 -1.37 15.70 -9.24
CA PHE A 267 -2.83 15.62 -9.42
C PHE A 267 -3.46 14.30 -8.94
N SER A 268 -2.68 13.22 -8.82
CA SER A 268 -3.01 12.12 -7.89
C SER A 268 -2.66 12.51 -6.46
N GLY A 269 -3.11 11.72 -5.48
CA GLY A 269 -2.77 11.94 -4.08
C GLY A 269 -2.28 10.67 -3.38
N ALA A 270 -1.72 10.85 -2.19
CA ALA A 270 -1.29 9.75 -1.34
C ALA A 270 -1.32 10.12 0.14
N THR A 271 -1.83 9.19 0.95
CA THR A 271 -1.62 9.21 2.40
C THR A 271 -0.19 8.80 2.73
N ALA A 272 0.26 9.02 3.97
CA ALA A 272 1.53 8.50 4.44
C ALA A 272 1.51 8.25 5.96
N CYS A 273 1.76 7.00 6.36
CA CYS A 273 1.99 6.62 7.75
C CYS A 273 3.41 6.05 7.88
N VAL A 274 4.30 6.81 8.52
CA VAL A 274 5.74 6.51 8.62
C VAL A 274 6.16 6.41 10.08
N ALA A 275 6.68 5.27 10.48
CA ALA A 275 7.33 5.06 11.77
C ALA A 275 8.86 5.20 11.66
N HIS A 276 9.48 5.87 12.63
CA HIS A 276 10.92 5.94 12.84
C HIS A 276 11.29 5.32 14.19
N VAL A 277 12.23 4.38 14.22
CA VAL A 277 12.69 3.68 15.42
C VAL A 277 14.19 3.88 15.61
N ASP A 278 14.59 4.57 16.69
CA ASP A 278 15.98 4.65 17.15
C ASP A 278 16.09 4.19 18.61
N GLY A 279 16.76 3.06 18.84
CA GLY A 279 16.82 2.44 20.17
C GLY A 279 15.41 2.22 20.73
N VAL A 280 15.12 2.78 21.91
CA VAL A 280 13.78 2.73 22.53
C VAL A 280 12.84 3.85 22.11
N HIS A 281 13.22 4.71 21.17
CA HIS A 281 12.44 5.87 20.74
C HIS A 281 11.71 5.55 19.42
N LEU A 282 10.41 5.28 19.53
CA LEU A 282 9.49 5.14 18.39
C LEU A 282 8.77 6.48 18.20
N HIS A 283 8.79 7.01 16.98
CA HIS A 283 7.91 8.09 16.55
C HIS A 283 7.10 7.61 15.35
N VAL A 284 5.84 8.01 15.23
CA VAL A 284 5.01 7.73 14.06
C VAL A 284 4.39 9.02 13.56
N ALA A 285 4.66 9.37 12.31
CA ALA A 285 4.07 10.50 11.60
C ALA A 285 2.98 9.98 10.65
N ASN A 286 1.75 10.46 10.79
CA ASN A 286 0.62 10.10 9.93
C ASN A 286 0.02 11.31 9.21
N ALA A 287 -0.26 11.18 7.93
CA ALA A 287 -1.03 12.11 7.11
C ALA A 287 -2.02 11.30 6.24
N GLY A 288 -3.18 10.97 6.80
CA GLY A 288 -4.26 10.25 6.12
C GLY A 288 -4.94 9.17 6.97
N ASP A 289 -5.61 8.21 6.33
CA ASP A 289 -6.37 7.10 6.95
C ASP A 289 -5.53 5.85 7.23
N CYS A 290 -4.32 5.76 6.66
CA CYS A 290 -3.34 4.74 7.04
C CYS A 290 -3.13 4.75 8.56
N ARG A 291 -3.13 3.57 9.20
CA ARG A 291 -3.07 3.46 10.67
C ARG A 291 -1.87 2.65 11.13
N ALA A 292 -1.28 3.06 12.26
CA ALA A 292 -0.27 2.29 12.97
C ALA A 292 -0.73 1.93 14.39
N ILE A 293 -0.56 0.66 14.78
CA ILE A 293 -0.94 0.15 16.11
C ILE A 293 0.20 -0.70 16.71
N LEU A 294 0.41 -0.55 18.02
CA LEU A 294 1.39 -1.31 18.79
C LEU A 294 0.72 -2.52 19.45
N GLY A 295 1.28 -3.70 19.23
CA GLY A 295 0.91 -4.94 19.92
C GLY A 295 1.69 -5.09 21.22
N VAL A 296 0.97 -5.01 22.34
CA VAL A 296 1.55 -5.04 23.69
C VAL A 296 1.12 -6.34 24.38
N ARG A 297 2.06 -7.00 25.07
CA ARG A 297 1.78 -8.22 25.84
C ARG A 297 1.86 -7.92 27.33
N GLU A 298 0.73 -7.98 28.01
CA GLU A 298 0.61 -7.64 29.43
C GLU A 298 1.17 -8.75 30.35
N GLU A 299 1.33 -8.42 31.64
CA GLU A 299 1.98 -9.29 32.64
C GLU A 299 1.22 -10.60 32.92
N ASP A 300 -0.11 -10.58 32.76
CA ASP A 300 -0.96 -11.78 32.82
C ASP A 300 -0.87 -12.66 31.56
N GLY A 301 -0.11 -12.22 30.55
CA GLY A 301 0.07 -12.88 29.27
C GLY A 301 -0.99 -12.55 28.21
N THR A 302 -1.97 -11.68 28.53
CA THR A 302 -2.94 -11.17 27.55
C THR A 302 -2.29 -10.18 26.58
N TRP A 303 -3.03 -9.83 25.53
CA TRP A 303 -2.58 -8.92 24.48
C TRP A 303 -3.50 -7.71 24.41
N SER A 304 -2.91 -6.52 24.44
CA SER A 304 -3.58 -5.23 24.35
C SER A 304 -3.18 -4.48 23.07
N THR A 305 -4.13 -3.70 22.53
CA THR A 305 -3.94 -2.81 21.39
C THR A 305 -3.60 -1.40 21.90
N LEU A 306 -2.61 -0.76 21.29
CA LEU A 306 -2.33 0.67 21.50
C LEU A 306 -2.19 1.37 20.13
N PRO A 307 -3.24 2.05 19.64
CA PRO A 307 -3.14 2.91 18.47
C PRO A 307 -2.10 4.01 18.69
N LEU A 308 -1.26 4.25 17.69
CA LEU A 308 -0.26 5.32 17.69
C LEU A 308 -0.63 6.46 16.75
N THR A 309 -1.68 6.30 15.94
CA THR A 309 -2.17 7.30 14.99
C THR A 309 -3.67 7.47 15.13
N ARG A 310 -4.17 8.63 14.67
CA ARG A 310 -5.58 8.83 14.32
C ARG A 310 -5.72 8.82 12.81
N ASP A 311 -6.83 8.30 12.33
CA ASP A 311 -7.21 8.31 10.92
C ASP A 311 -7.72 9.72 10.58
N HIS A 312 -7.07 10.42 9.66
CA HIS A 312 -7.39 11.83 9.39
C HIS A 312 -8.54 11.99 8.39
N ASN A 313 -9.77 11.66 8.77
CA ASN A 313 -10.94 11.71 7.89
C ASN A 313 -12.18 12.39 8.54
N ALA A 314 -13.33 12.31 7.87
CA ALA A 314 -14.58 12.94 8.29
C ALA A 314 -15.17 12.40 9.61
N PHE A 315 -14.61 11.33 10.18
CA PHE A 315 -15.06 10.73 11.44
C PHE A 315 -14.21 11.15 12.65
N ASP A 316 -13.01 11.70 12.45
CA ASP A 316 -12.21 12.22 13.56
C ASP A 316 -12.60 13.65 13.95
N GLU A 317 -12.94 13.84 15.23
CA GLU A 317 -13.33 15.14 15.75
C GLU A 317 -12.18 16.16 15.76
N PHE A 318 -10.90 15.75 15.82
CA PHE A 318 -9.79 16.69 15.84
C PHE A 318 -9.58 17.32 14.46
N GLU A 319 -9.70 16.55 13.38
CA GLU A 319 -9.69 17.05 12.01
C GLU A 319 -10.91 17.92 11.68
N ILE A 320 -12.10 17.52 12.13
CA ILE A 320 -13.30 18.37 12.03
C ILE A 320 -13.08 19.70 12.79
N ARG A 321 -12.49 19.68 13.99
CA ARG A 321 -12.17 20.88 14.77
C ARG A 321 -11.02 21.70 14.16
N ARG A 322 -10.08 21.06 13.47
CA ARG A 322 -8.96 21.68 12.72
C ARG A 322 -9.49 22.50 11.54
N LEU A 323 -10.20 21.86 10.61
CA LEU A 323 -10.71 22.51 9.40
C LEU A 323 -11.72 23.64 9.73
N LYS A 324 -12.55 23.48 10.76
CA LYS A 324 -13.47 24.53 11.26
C LYS A 324 -12.76 25.75 11.89
N ARG A 325 -11.47 25.67 12.16
CA ARG A 325 -10.62 26.76 12.66
C ARG A 325 -9.80 27.39 11.53
N GLU A 326 -9.40 26.60 10.54
CA GLU A 326 -8.68 27.05 9.34
C GLU A 326 -9.59 27.81 8.35
N HIS A 327 -10.86 27.43 8.22
CA HIS A 327 -11.80 28.06 7.28
C HIS A 327 -12.88 28.94 7.96
N PRO A 328 -13.47 29.93 7.24
CA PRO A 328 -14.56 30.76 7.75
C PRO A 328 -15.81 29.96 8.14
N ARG A 329 -16.52 30.41 9.19
CA ARG A 329 -17.77 29.80 9.69
C ARG A 329 -18.90 29.65 8.65
N SER A 330 -18.87 30.40 7.55
CA SER A 330 -19.78 30.24 6.41
C SER A 330 -19.63 28.88 5.72
N GLU A 331 -18.44 28.30 5.77
CA GLU A 331 -18.06 27.07 5.07
C GLU A 331 -18.18 25.82 5.97
N GLU A 332 -18.50 25.99 7.26
CA GLU A 332 -18.57 24.90 8.26
C GLU A 332 -19.46 23.72 7.83
N LYS A 333 -20.47 23.97 6.98
CA LYS A 333 -21.41 22.97 6.47
C LYS A 333 -21.02 22.34 5.12
N THR A 334 -19.92 22.79 4.53
CA THR A 334 -19.42 22.36 3.21
C THR A 334 -18.01 21.79 3.26
N LEU A 335 -17.29 21.92 4.39
CA LEU A 335 -15.99 21.28 4.63
C LEU A 335 -16.05 19.76 4.43
N PHE A 336 -17.04 19.10 5.02
CA PHE A 336 -17.34 17.69 4.77
C PHE A 336 -18.75 17.53 4.21
N VAL A 337 -18.89 16.76 3.14
CA VAL A 337 -20.16 16.45 2.46
C VAL A 337 -20.13 14.96 2.11
N ASN A 338 -21.17 14.20 2.46
CA ASN A 338 -21.19 12.74 2.30
C ASN A 338 -19.90 12.08 2.84
N ASP A 339 -19.50 12.49 4.05
CA ASP A 339 -18.33 12.01 4.79
C ASP A 339 -16.99 12.15 4.05
N ARG A 340 -16.91 13.10 3.10
CA ARG A 340 -15.72 13.41 2.28
C ARG A 340 -15.38 14.90 2.28
N LEU A 341 -14.09 15.23 2.29
CA LEU A 341 -13.57 16.60 2.20
C LEU A 341 -14.06 17.25 0.91
N LEU A 342 -14.79 18.37 1.03
CA LEU A 342 -15.54 19.06 -0.03
C LEU A 342 -16.47 18.16 -0.88
N GLY A 343 -16.83 16.97 -0.38
CA GLY A 343 -17.59 15.96 -1.13
C GLY A 343 -16.78 15.08 -2.07
N ILE A 344 -15.45 15.12 -1.99
CA ILE A 344 -14.53 14.48 -2.95
C ILE A 344 -13.70 13.39 -2.27
N LEU A 345 -12.84 13.76 -1.32
CA LEU A 345 -11.75 12.91 -0.80
C LEU A 345 -12.09 12.30 0.58
N MET A 346 -11.70 11.05 0.84
CA MET A 346 -11.85 10.43 2.18
C MET A 346 -10.86 11.02 3.19
N PRO A 347 -9.52 10.96 2.93
CA PRO A 347 -8.55 11.65 3.76
C PRO A 347 -8.77 13.17 3.75
N SER A 348 -8.52 13.77 4.90
CA SER A 348 -8.41 15.21 5.13
C SER A 348 -6.96 15.69 5.28
N ARG A 349 -6.00 14.77 5.13
CA ARG A 349 -4.56 15.03 4.93
C ARG A 349 -3.97 14.05 3.92
N ALA A 350 -3.21 14.54 2.95
CA ALA A 350 -2.55 13.76 1.90
C ALA A 350 -1.47 14.60 1.19
N PHE A 351 -0.48 13.93 0.60
CA PHE A 351 0.42 14.45 -0.42
C PHE A 351 -0.28 14.58 -1.78
N GLY A 352 0.23 15.44 -2.67
CA GLY A 352 -0.34 15.63 -4.00
C GLY A 352 -1.68 16.36 -3.93
N ASP A 353 -2.73 15.88 -4.61
CA ASP A 353 -4.09 16.44 -4.58
C ASP A 353 -4.13 17.97 -4.77
N VAL A 354 -3.31 18.52 -5.66
CA VAL A 354 -3.17 19.99 -5.77
C VAL A 354 -4.47 20.73 -6.14
N GLN A 355 -5.48 20.01 -6.63
CA GLN A 355 -6.86 20.48 -6.80
C GLN A 355 -7.51 20.98 -5.50
N LEU A 356 -7.07 20.50 -4.33
CA LEU A 356 -7.54 20.89 -3.00
C LEU A 356 -6.59 21.88 -2.28
N LYS A 357 -5.45 22.22 -2.90
CA LYS A 357 -4.39 23.05 -2.30
C LYS A 357 -4.19 24.38 -3.04
N TRP A 358 -4.10 24.36 -4.36
CA TRP A 358 -3.81 25.54 -5.19
C TRP A 358 -5.00 26.48 -5.35
N SER A 359 -4.72 27.74 -5.69
CA SER A 359 -5.76 28.68 -6.15
C SER A 359 -6.30 28.28 -7.52
N LYS A 360 -7.50 28.76 -7.88
CA LYS A 360 -8.15 28.45 -9.16
C LYS A 360 -7.34 28.97 -10.34
N GLU A 361 -6.73 30.13 -10.17
CA GLU A 361 -5.88 30.81 -11.14
C GLU A 361 -4.62 29.99 -11.44
N LEU A 362 -4.00 29.41 -10.40
CA LEU A 362 -2.83 28.53 -10.55
C LEU A 362 -3.22 27.20 -11.23
N GLN A 363 -4.30 26.55 -10.80
CA GLN A 363 -4.82 25.34 -11.45
C GLN A 363 -5.11 25.58 -12.95
N HIS A 364 -5.75 26.69 -13.28
CA HIS A 364 -6.04 27.07 -14.67
C HIS A 364 -4.77 27.40 -15.47
N SER A 365 -3.77 28.05 -14.86
CA SER A 365 -2.51 28.40 -15.51
C SER A 365 -1.63 27.17 -15.78
N VAL A 366 -1.63 26.18 -14.89
CA VAL A 366 -0.89 24.91 -15.08
C VAL A 366 -1.58 24.06 -16.15
N LEU A 367 -2.89 23.81 -16.02
CA LEU A 367 -3.62 22.97 -16.97
C LEU A 367 -3.72 23.60 -18.36
N GLY A 368 -3.87 24.92 -18.46
CA GLY A 368 -3.89 25.66 -19.73
C GLY A 368 -2.58 25.60 -20.52
N ASN A 369 -1.47 25.22 -19.88
CA ASN A 369 -0.17 24.98 -20.52
C ASN A 369 0.08 23.48 -20.84
N SER A 370 -0.84 22.59 -20.47
CA SER A 370 -0.73 21.15 -20.73
C SER A 370 -1.60 20.73 -21.92
N CYS A 371 -0.99 20.13 -22.96
CA CYS A 371 -1.70 19.81 -24.20
C CYS A 371 -2.73 18.67 -24.07
N ASP A 372 -2.48 17.72 -23.16
CA ASP A 372 -3.15 16.42 -23.14
C ASP A 372 -3.60 16.00 -21.72
N ALA A 373 -4.15 16.93 -20.93
CA ALA A 373 -4.58 16.66 -19.55
C ALA A 373 -5.56 15.47 -19.43
N GLU A 374 -6.50 15.32 -20.37
CA GLU A 374 -7.43 14.17 -20.42
C GLU A 374 -6.69 12.83 -20.60
N SER A 375 -5.58 12.80 -21.36
CA SER A 375 -4.75 11.60 -21.57
C SER A 375 -3.94 11.21 -20.33
N LEU A 376 -3.82 12.10 -19.35
CA LEU A 376 -3.21 11.83 -18.04
C LEU A 376 -4.25 11.49 -16.96
N ASN A 377 -5.53 11.36 -17.33
CA ASN A 377 -6.70 11.29 -16.44
C ASN A 377 -6.91 12.55 -15.56
N ILE A 378 -6.27 13.67 -15.90
CA ILE A 378 -6.35 14.92 -15.14
C ILE A 378 -7.53 15.76 -15.64
N TYR A 379 -8.69 15.60 -15.01
CA TYR A 379 -9.87 16.38 -15.32
C TYR A 379 -9.82 17.76 -14.64
N GLN A 380 -10.12 18.83 -15.39
CA GLN A 380 -10.24 20.19 -14.85
C GLN A 380 -11.53 20.31 -14.02
N TYR A 381 -11.45 19.92 -12.76
CA TYR A 381 -12.53 19.96 -11.80
C TYR A 381 -12.19 20.91 -10.64
N VAL A 382 -13.00 21.96 -10.47
CA VAL A 382 -12.91 22.86 -9.31
C VAL A 382 -13.95 22.40 -8.28
N PRO A 383 -13.57 22.11 -7.02
CA PRO A 383 -14.49 21.62 -6.01
C PRO A 383 -15.70 22.53 -5.77
N PRO A 384 -16.87 21.97 -5.42
CA PRO A 384 -18.00 22.77 -4.97
C PRO A 384 -17.64 23.49 -3.66
N ASN A 385 -18.03 24.76 -3.54
CA ASN A 385 -17.72 25.61 -2.38
C ASN A 385 -16.21 25.86 -2.15
N TYR A 386 -15.35 25.69 -3.17
CA TYR A 386 -13.93 26.07 -3.10
C TYR A 386 -13.80 27.60 -3.01
N HIS A 387 -13.63 28.14 -1.81
CA HIS A 387 -13.63 29.56 -1.48
C HIS A 387 -12.34 30.06 -0.82
N THR A 388 -11.81 29.32 0.15
CA THR A 388 -10.63 29.66 0.95
C THR A 388 -9.57 28.54 0.97
N PRO A 389 -9.00 28.15 -0.19
CA PRO A 389 -7.93 27.15 -0.24
C PRO A 389 -6.63 27.66 0.40
N PRO A 390 -5.73 26.75 0.86
CA PRO A 390 -5.81 25.29 0.78
C PRO A 390 -6.80 24.66 1.78
N TYR A 391 -7.44 23.55 1.39
CA TYR A 391 -8.30 22.74 2.27
C TYR A 391 -7.64 21.43 2.72
N LEU A 392 -6.54 21.05 2.07
CA LEU A 392 -5.79 19.82 2.30
C LEU A 392 -4.33 20.16 2.64
N THR A 393 -3.69 19.32 3.46
CA THR A 393 -2.27 19.43 3.82
C THR A 393 -1.62 18.06 3.90
N ALA A 394 -0.31 17.97 3.61
CA ALA A 394 0.51 16.80 3.91
C ALA A 394 1.13 16.85 5.32
N GLU A 395 0.89 17.92 6.11
CA GLU A 395 1.44 18.07 7.46
C GLU A 395 0.97 16.93 8.39
N PRO A 396 1.87 16.10 8.94
CA PRO A 396 1.48 14.94 9.70
C PRO A 396 1.06 15.29 11.13
N GLU A 397 0.30 14.40 11.77
CA GLU A 397 0.33 14.28 13.22
C GLU A 397 1.46 13.32 13.61
N VAL A 398 2.31 13.72 14.57
CA VAL A 398 3.42 12.89 15.05
C VAL A 398 3.16 12.44 16.48
N THR A 399 3.21 11.13 16.72
CA THR A 399 3.11 10.51 18.05
C THR A 399 4.45 9.96 18.49
N TYR A 400 4.95 10.39 19.66
CA TYR A 400 6.08 9.76 20.33
C TYR A 400 5.62 8.63 21.27
N HIS A 401 6.32 7.49 21.22
CA HIS A 401 6.21 6.40 22.19
C HIS A 401 7.60 5.90 22.62
N LYS A 402 7.80 5.74 23.93
CA LYS A 402 9.02 5.10 24.46
C LYS A 402 8.78 3.60 24.62
N LEU A 403 9.44 2.81 23.79
CA LEU A 403 9.34 1.35 23.78
C LEU A 403 9.72 0.74 25.14
N ARG A 404 8.96 -0.27 25.56
CA ARG A 404 9.08 -1.01 26.82
C ARG A 404 9.29 -2.49 26.53
N GLY A 405 9.82 -3.24 27.49
CA GLY A 405 9.97 -4.71 27.35
C GLY A 405 8.67 -5.43 26.98
N LYS A 406 7.49 -4.90 27.37
CA LYS A 406 6.18 -5.46 27.02
C LYS A 406 5.67 -5.16 25.61
N ASP A 407 6.28 -4.22 24.90
CA ASP A 407 5.88 -3.85 23.53
C ASP A 407 6.57 -4.81 22.55
N LYS A 408 5.81 -5.59 21.77
CA LYS A 408 6.35 -6.74 21.03
C LYS A 408 6.43 -6.53 19.51
N PHE A 409 5.47 -5.82 18.93
CA PHE A 409 5.47 -5.48 17.52
C PHE A 409 4.67 -4.21 17.24
N LEU A 410 4.96 -3.58 16.11
CA LEU A 410 4.23 -2.47 15.50
C LEU A 410 3.64 -2.97 14.18
N ILE A 411 2.36 -2.70 13.92
CA ILE A 411 1.74 -2.89 12.60
C ILE A 411 1.51 -1.51 12.00
N ILE A 412 1.78 -1.37 10.71
CA ILE A 412 1.42 -0.21 9.88
C ILE A 412 0.71 -0.76 8.64
N ALA A 413 -0.46 -0.23 8.29
CA ALA A 413 -1.20 -0.66 7.10
C ALA A 413 -2.12 0.42 6.53
N SER A 414 -2.48 0.26 5.24
CA SER A 414 -3.53 1.01 4.56
C SER A 414 -4.93 0.63 5.09
N ASP A 415 -5.92 1.47 4.80
CA ASP A 415 -7.30 1.31 5.27
C ASP A 415 -7.95 0.01 4.78
N GLY A 416 -7.56 -0.52 3.62
CA GLY A 416 -7.97 -1.85 3.12
C GLY A 416 -7.72 -3.02 4.08
N LEU A 417 -6.82 -2.89 5.07
CA LEU A 417 -6.74 -3.82 6.21
C LEU A 417 -7.78 -3.48 7.30
N TRP A 418 -7.88 -2.20 7.64
CA TRP A 418 -8.61 -1.68 8.80
C TRP A 418 -10.13 -1.57 8.59
N GLU A 419 -10.62 -1.52 7.35
CA GLU A 419 -12.03 -1.73 7.00
C GLU A 419 -12.46 -3.18 7.25
N MET A 420 -11.54 -4.13 7.09
CA MET A 420 -11.81 -5.57 7.14
C MET A 420 -11.60 -6.20 8.53
N LEU A 421 -10.65 -5.69 9.32
CA LEU A 421 -10.27 -6.24 10.63
C LEU A 421 -10.12 -5.15 11.69
N SER A 422 -10.71 -5.34 12.88
CA SER A 422 -10.46 -4.47 14.03
C SER A 422 -9.00 -4.59 14.51
N ASN A 423 -8.52 -3.54 15.18
CA ASN A 423 -7.18 -3.52 15.79
C ASN A 423 -6.94 -4.76 16.68
N GLU A 424 -7.96 -5.19 17.41
CA GLU A 424 -7.96 -6.32 18.34
C GLU A 424 -7.91 -7.66 17.59
N GLN A 425 -8.62 -7.77 16.46
CA GLN A 425 -8.53 -8.94 15.58
C GLN A 425 -7.11 -9.05 15.00
N VAL A 426 -6.55 -7.96 14.46
CA VAL A 426 -5.19 -7.92 13.92
C VAL A 426 -4.16 -8.32 15.00
N VAL A 427 -4.17 -7.70 16.18
CA VAL A 427 -3.23 -8.04 17.27
C VAL A 427 -3.42 -9.49 17.74
N LYS A 428 -4.65 -10.01 17.83
CA LYS A 428 -4.93 -11.42 18.15
C LYS A 428 -4.32 -12.39 17.13
N LEU A 429 -4.40 -12.08 15.84
CA LEU A 429 -3.82 -12.91 14.77
C LEU A 429 -2.28 -12.93 14.85
N VAL A 430 -1.64 -11.76 15.01
CA VAL A 430 -0.18 -11.68 15.21
C VAL A 430 0.27 -12.42 16.48
N ALA A 431 -0.49 -12.30 17.57
CA ALA A 431 -0.24 -13.01 18.82
C ALA A 431 -0.35 -14.54 18.69
N GLY A 432 -1.36 -15.02 17.96
CA GLY A 432 -1.54 -16.45 17.66
C GLY A 432 -0.37 -17.01 16.85
N HIS A 433 -0.06 -16.37 15.72
CA HIS A 433 1.04 -16.74 14.82
C HIS A 433 2.40 -16.76 15.54
N LEU A 434 2.70 -15.74 16.36
CA LEU A 434 3.90 -15.71 17.20
C LEU A 434 3.95 -16.85 18.23
N THR A 435 2.81 -17.31 18.74
CA THR A 435 2.74 -18.42 19.69
C THR A 435 2.99 -19.74 18.95
N GLU A 436 2.32 -19.97 17.83
CA GLU A 436 2.52 -21.14 16.98
C GLU A 436 3.97 -21.29 16.51
N LEU A 437 4.61 -20.23 16.01
CA LEU A 437 6.00 -20.27 15.57
C LEU A 437 6.98 -20.65 16.71
N ASN A 438 6.65 -20.31 17.95
CA ASN A 438 7.48 -20.69 19.11
C ASN A 438 7.22 -22.14 19.55
N GLU A 439 6.02 -22.68 19.38
CA GLU A 439 5.74 -24.12 19.59
C GLU A 439 6.23 -25.00 18.43
N GLN A 440 6.34 -24.46 17.21
CA GLN A 440 6.85 -25.17 16.04
C GLN A 440 8.38 -25.32 16.05
N LYS A 441 9.13 -24.46 16.76
CA LYS A 441 10.57 -24.65 17.00
C LYS A 441 10.80 -26.02 17.65
N PRO A 442 11.48 -26.97 16.99
CA PRO A 442 11.74 -28.26 17.60
C PRO A 442 12.69 -28.07 18.78
N GLN A 443 12.29 -28.54 19.96
CA GLN A 443 13.18 -28.73 21.11
C GLN A 443 14.19 -29.85 20.77
N LEU A 444 15.21 -29.50 19.98
CA LEU A 444 16.27 -30.43 19.53
C LEU A 444 17.16 -30.92 20.68
N ALA A 445 17.06 -30.30 21.87
CA ALA A 445 17.61 -30.78 23.13
C ALA A 445 16.79 -31.96 23.69
N PHE A 446 16.76 -33.09 22.99
CA PHE A 446 16.25 -34.35 23.55
C PHE A 446 17.26 -34.92 24.56
N GLU A 447 17.23 -34.44 25.81
CA GLU A 447 18.08 -34.92 26.90
C GLU A 447 17.87 -36.40 27.26
N LYS A 448 16.81 -37.04 26.74
CA LYS A 448 16.41 -38.42 27.05
C LYS A 448 15.96 -39.14 25.76
N PRO A 449 16.21 -40.47 25.64
CA PRO A 449 15.83 -41.23 24.45
C PRO A 449 14.32 -41.25 24.25
N VAL A 450 13.88 -40.80 23.08
CA VAL A 450 12.47 -40.67 22.72
C VAL A 450 11.89 -42.04 22.36
N ASN A 451 10.76 -42.43 22.96
CA ASN A 451 10.08 -43.68 22.61
C ASN A 451 9.05 -43.49 21.46
N LEU A 452 8.76 -44.57 20.75
CA LEU A 452 7.90 -44.55 19.56
C LEU A 452 6.46 -44.09 19.87
N GLY A 453 5.94 -44.38 21.06
CA GLY A 453 4.62 -43.94 21.51
C GLY A 453 4.55 -42.43 21.75
N TYR A 454 5.61 -41.84 22.31
CA TYR A 454 5.73 -40.39 22.47
C TYR A 454 5.79 -39.70 21.10
N MET A 455 6.59 -40.22 20.17
CA MET A 455 6.60 -39.72 18.78
C MET A 455 5.21 -39.82 18.12
N HIS A 456 4.51 -40.94 18.29
CA HIS A 456 3.17 -41.13 17.75
C HIS A 456 2.16 -40.13 18.33
N ASN A 457 2.16 -39.93 19.65
CA ASN A 457 1.29 -38.95 20.32
C ASN A 457 1.61 -37.51 19.89
N LEU A 458 2.89 -37.16 19.73
CA LEU A 458 3.32 -35.83 19.28
C LEU A 458 2.95 -35.59 17.80
N LEU A 459 3.00 -36.62 16.96
CA LEU A 459 2.49 -36.57 15.59
C LEU A 459 0.96 -36.48 15.53
N LEU A 460 0.23 -37.16 16.43
CA LEU A 460 -1.22 -37.04 16.55
C LEU A 460 -1.64 -35.64 17.05
N GLN A 461 -0.91 -35.06 18.01
CA GLN A 461 -1.12 -33.67 18.43
C GLN A 461 -0.88 -32.70 17.26
N ARG A 462 0.20 -32.88 16.48
CA ARG A 462 0.45 -32.09 15.26
C ARG A 462 -0.64 -32.27 14.20
N LYS A 463 -1.21 -33.47 14.05
CA LYS A 463 -2.31 -33.75 13.11
C LYS A 463 -3.64 -33.13 13.57
N ASN A 464 -3.90 -33.11 14.87
CA ASN A 464 -5.17 -32.64 15.44
C ASN A 464 -5.20 -31.12 15.70
N ARG A 465 -4.06 -30.42 15.61
CA ARG A 465 -3.94 -28.97 15.79
C ARG A 465 -4.29 -28.14 14.54
N GLY A 466 -4.88 -28.75 13.52
CA GLY A 466 -5.05 -28.12 12.20
C GLY A 466 -3.76 -28.11 11.38
N ILE A 467 -3.80 -27.43 10.24
CA ILE A 467 -2.61 -27.24 9.40
C ILE A 467 -1.73 -26.19 10.08
N ALA A 468 -0.47 -26.53 10.38
CA ALA A 468 0.49 -25.62 10.99
C ALA A 468 0.60 -24.32 10.18
N SER A 469 0.46 -23.16 10.85
CA SER A 469 0.56 -21.78 10.33
C SER A 469 0.76 -21.69 8.82
N LEU A 470 -0.34 -21.59 8.06
CA LEU A 470 -0.35 -21.65 6.59
C LEU A 470 0.62 -20.67 5.91
N ASP A 471 0.98 -19.59 6.59
CA ASP A 471 1.85 -18.52 6.12
C ASP A 471 3.06 -18.37 7.03
N GLN A 472 4.25 -18.21 6.45
CA GLN A 472 5.49 -17.99 7.22
C GLN A 472 5.63 -16.52 7.63
N ASN A 473 5.19 -15.62 6.75
CA ASN A 473 5.15 -14.18 6.95
C ASN A 473 3.79 -13.72 7.51
N ILE A 474 3.80 -12.84 8.51
CA ILE A 474 2.57 -12.39 9.17
C ILE A 474 1.70 -11.45 8.32
N ALA A 475 2.29 -10.64 7.42
CA ALA A 475 1.52 -9.75 6.55
C ALA A 475 0.68 -10.56 5.55
N THR A 476 1.25 -11.64 5.00
CA THR A 476 0.52 -12.65 4.20
C THR A 476 -0.64 -13.26 4.99
N HIS A 477 -0.41 -13.60 6.26
CA HIS A 477 -1.44 -14.16 7.14
C HIS A 477 -2.58 -13.16 7.42
N LEU A 478 -2.25 -11.90 7.73
CA LEU A 478 -3.21 -10.83 7.97
C LEU A 478 -4.07 -10.52 6.73
N ILE A 479 -3.45 -10.44 5.55
CA ILE A 479 -4.16 -10.28 4.27
C ILE A 479 -5.11 -11.47 4.03
N ARG A 480 -4.65 -12.72 4.27
CA ARG A 480 -5.49 -13.92 4.13
C ARG A 480 -6.73 -13.85 5.01
N HIS A 481 -6.59 -13.44 6.26
CA HIS A 481 -7.71 -13.27 7.18
C HIS A 481 -8.65 -12.14 6.72
N ALA A 482 -8.11 -10.97 6.36
CA ALA A 482 -8.90 -9.80 5.95
C ALA A 482 -9.89 -10.10 4.81
N ILE A 483 -9.44 -10.78 3.74
CA ILE A 483 -10.35 -11.15 2.64
C ILE A 483 -11.03 -12.52 2.82
N GLY A 484 -10.46 -13.42 3.63
CA GLY A 484 -10.89 -14.82 3.75
C GLY A 484 -11.79 -15.17 4.94
N ASP A 485 -11.88 -14.34 5.98
CA ASP A 485 -12.58 -14.73 7.21
C ASP A 485 -14.12 -14.80 7.07
N ASN A 486 -14.69 -15.81 7.71
CA ASN A 486 -16.14 -15.96 7.90
C ASN A 486 -16.64 -15.20 9.15
N GLU A 487 -17.94 -15.27 9.44
CA GLU A 487 -18.58 -14.60 10.59
C GLU A 487 -18.03 -15.03 11.97
N TYR A 488 -17.22 -16.10 12.04
CA TYR A 488 -16.61 -16.63 13.26
C TYR A 488 -15.10 -16.30 13.37
N GLY A 489 -14.50 -15.67 12.36
CA GLY A 489 -13.05 -15.38 12.31
C GLY A 489 -12.20 -16.60 11.94
N GLU A 490 -12.74 -17.52 11.14
CA GLU A 490 -11.99 -18.62 10.53
C GLU A 490 -11.91 -18.42 9.00
N VAL A 491 -10.75 -18.74 8.40
CA VAL A 491 -10.50 -18.54 6.96
C VAL A 491 -11.30 -19.53 6.11
N ASP A 492 -12.35 -19.05 5.46
CA ASP A 492 -13.11 -19.77 4.47
C ASP A 492 -12.35 -19.81 3.13
N GLN A 493 -11.98 -21.03 2.69
CA GLN A 493 -11.24 -21.24 1.44
C GLN A 493 -12.09 -20.93 0.20
N GLU A 494 -13.41 -21.09 0.25
CA GLU A 494 -14.31 -20.76 -0.87
C GLU A 494 -14.46 -19.24 -1.02
N LYS A 495 -14.66 -18.53 0.10
CA LYS A 495 -14.62 -17.04 0.13
C LYS A 495 -13.28 -16.52 -0.36
N LEU A 496 -12.17 -17.06 0.15
CA LEU A 496 -10.81 -16.65 -0.22
C LEU A 496 -10.53 -16.87 -1.71
N ALA A 497 -10.89 -18.05 -2.25
CA ALA A 497 -10.79 -18.32 -3.69
C ALA A 497 -11.63 -17.34 -4.51
N ALA A 498 -12.89 -17.10 -4.11
CA ALA A 498 -13.79 -16.19 -4.82
C ALA A 498 -13.24 -14.75 -4.87
N MET A 499 -12.77 -14.21 -3.73
CA MET A 499 -12.18 -12.87 -3.66
C MET A 499 -10.93 -12.72 -4.55
N LEU A 500 -10.04 -13.72 -4.55
CA LEU A 500 -8.83 -13.72 -5.38
C LEU A 500 -9.09 -14.00 -6.87
N THR A 501 -10.30 -14.43 -7.25
CA THR A 501 -10.72 -14.68 -8.64
C THR A 501 -11.53 -13.51 -9.22
N LEU A 502 -11.78 -12.44 -8.45
CA LEU A 502 -12.49 -11.25 -8.94
C LEU A 502 -11.67 -10.57 -10.05
N PRO A 503 -12.27 -10.28 -11.23
CA PRO A 503 -11.68 -9.42 -12.24
C PRO A 503 -11.36 -8.02 -11.69
N GLU A 504 -10.40 -7.33 -12.30
CA GLU A 504 -9.90 -6.01 -11.89
C GLU A 504 -11.05 -4.99 -11.73
N ASP A 505 -11.93 -4.88 -12.73
CA ASP A 505 -13.15 -4.04 -12.72
C ASP A 505 -14.11 -4.30 -11.53
N LEU A 506 -14.00 -5.46 -10.86
CA LEU A 506 -14.85 -5.88 -9.76
C LEU A 506 -14.11 -5.98 -8.42
N ALA A 507 -12.79 -6.18 -8.41
CA ALA A 507 -12.01 -6.33 -7.17
C ALA A 507 -12.20 -5.14 -6.24
N ARG A 508 -12.08 -3.91 -6.79
CA ARG A 508 -12.30 -2.62 -6.11
C ARG A 508 -13.72 -2.41 -5.55
N MET A 509 -14.70 -3.25 -5.93
CA MET A 509 -16.06 -3.22 -5.35
C MET A 509 -16.21 -4.06 -4.07
N TYR A 510 -15.23 -4.90 -3.73
CA TYR A 510 -15.28 -5.84 -2.59
C TYR A 510 -14.13 -5.71 -1.59
N ARG A 511 -13.05 -5.00 -1.97
CA ARG A 511 -11.90 -4.67 -1.11
C ARG A 511 -11.16 -3.46 -1.70
N ASP A 512 -10.39 -2.77 -0.87
CA ASP A 512 -9.34 -1.86 -1.34
C ASP A 512 -8.04 -2.61 -1.66
N ASP A 513 -7.02 -1.92 -2.15
CA ASP A 513 -5.63 -2.38 -2.07
C ASP A 513 -5.26 -2.61 -0.59
N ILE A 514 -4.46 -3.64 -0.29
CA ILE A 514 -4.11 -3.98 1.10
C ILE A 514 -2.59 -4.11 1.25
N THR A 515 -1.98 -3.14 1.93
CA THR A 515 -0.55 -3.12 2.25
C THR A 515 -0.35 -3.19 3.74
N VAL A 516 0.46 -4.14 4.20
CA VAL A 516 0.72 -4.38 5.62
C VAL A 516 2.21 -4.50 5.86
N THR A 517 2.72 -3.81 6.87
CA THR A 517 4.08 -3.97 7.41
C THR A 517 4.02 -4.21 8.92
N VAL A 518 4.61 -5.31 9.38
CA VAL A 518 4.72 -5.68 10.80
C VAL A 518 6.19 -5.70 11.21
N VAL A 519 6.54 -4.85 12.15
CA VAL A 519 7.89 -4.63 12.69
C VAL A 519 7.97 -5.27 14.06
N TYR A 520 8.89 -6.21 14.27
CA TYR A 520 9.02 -6.96 15.53
C TYR A 520 10.16 -6.41 16.39
N PHE A 521 9.89 -6.17 17.67
CA PHE A 521 10.86 -5.60 18.60
C PHE A 521 11.65 -6.66 19.37
N ASN A 522 12.92 -6.36 19.63
CA ASN A 522 13.79 -7.13 20.51
C ASN A 522 13.59 -6.67 21.96
N SER A 523 12.71 -7.36 22.69
CA SER A 523 12.43 -7.06 24.10
C SER A 523 13.68 -7.12 24.98
N GLU A 524 14.66 -7.98 24.68
CA GLU A 524 15.90 -8.09 25.46
C GLU A 524 16.78 -6.84 25.28
N THR A 525 16.94 -6.33 24.05
CA THR A 525 17.59 -5.03 23.79
C THR A 525 16.91 -3.92 24.58
N ILE A 526 15.58 -3.86 24.53
CA ILE A 526 14.79 -2.79 25.14
C ILE A 526 14.89 -2.85 26.67
N GLU A 527 14.77 -4.03 27.28
CA GLU A 527 14.94 -4.21 28.72
C GLU A 527 16.38 -3.90 29.17
N ASN A 528 17.40 -4.31 28.40
CA ASN A 528 18.80 -3.99 28.69
C ASN A 528 19.09 -2.50 28.58
N TYR A 529 18.39 -1.75 27.73
CA TYR A 529 18.48 -0.28 27.73
C TYR A 529 18.02 0.30 29.08
N TYR A 530 16.91 -0.17 29.66
CA TYR A 530 16.47 0.32 30.99
C TYR A 530 17.44 -0.09 32.10
N ARG A 531 17.85 -1.37 32.15
CA ARG A 531 18.82 -1.90 33.14
C ARG A 531 20.18 -1.16 33.16
N ASN A 532 20.54 -0.50 32.07
CA ASN A 532 21.81 0.23 31.91
C ASN A 532 21.65 1.76 32.08
N ASN A 533 20.44 2.28 32.31
CA ASN A 533 20.15 3.70 32.48
C ASN A 533 19.29 3.98 33.74
N GLU A 534 19.25 3.02 34.67
CA GLU A 534 18.77 3.15 36.06
C GLU A 534 19.96 3.33 37.02
#